data_AF-A0A2X2WA28-F1
#
_entry.id   AF-A0A2X2WA28-F1
#
_cell.length_a   1.000
_cell.length_b   1.000
_cell.length_c   1.000
_cell.angle_alpha   90.00
_cell.angle_beta   90.00
_cell.angle_gamma   90.00
#
_symmetry.space_group_name_H-M   'P 1'
#
loop_
_entity.id
_entity.type
_entity.pdbx_description
1 polymer ?
#
loop_
_entity_poly.entity_id
_entity_poly.type
_entity_poly.pdbx_seq_one_letter_code
_entity_poly.pdbx_strand_id
1 'polypeptide(L)'
;MKYPTGVELHNGKIRITFIYRGIRCREVLQGWVVNSSNIKKAGNLRAAIVSEIQLGKFDYADRFPESKALKKFSSTKRISTFKELSDFFTRYKVTGGI
;
A
#
# COMPACT_ATOMS: atom_id res chain seq x y z
N MET A 1 -1.12 27.43 -0.88
CA MET A 1 -2.09 26.52 -0.22
C MET A 1 -1.33 25.43 0.51
N LYS A 2 -1.62 25.19 1.79
CA LYS A 2 -0.98 24.12 2.57
C LYS A 2 -1.82 22.85 2.45
N TYR A 3 -1.34 21.85 1.71
CA TYR A 3 -2.00 20.56 1.63
C TYR A 3 -1.71 19.73 2.89
N PRO A 4 -2.61 18.83 3.32
CA PRO A 4 -2.33 17.88 4.38
C PRO A 4 -1.09 17.03 4.05
N THR A 5 -0.40 16.54 5.08
CA THR A 5 0.84 15.75 4.92
C THR A 5 0.63 14.59 3.96
N GLY A 6 1.45 14.53 2.90
CA GLY A 6 1.41 13.47 1.91
C GLY A 6 0.20 13.52 0.97
N VAL A 7 -0.52 14.64 0.88
CA VAL A 7 -1.53 14.91 -0.15
C VAL A 7 -0.95 15.87 -1.18
N GLU A 8 -1.03 15.51 -2.44
CA GLU A 8 -0.51 16.29 -3.56
C GLU A 8 -1.55 16.41 -4.67
N LEU A 9 -1.47 17.50 -5.43
CA LEU A 9 -2.24 17.69 -6.67
C LEU A 9 -1.34 17.42 -7.86
N HIS A 10 -1.78 16.53 -8.74
CA HIS A 10 -1.02 16.14 -9.93
C HIS A 10 -1.97 15.94 -11.11
N ASN A 11 -1.76 16.72 -12.19
CA ASN A 11 -2.57 16.68 -13.42
C ASN A 11 -4.08 16.76 -13.15
N GLY A 12 -4.50 17.67 -12.27
CA GLY A 12 -5.92 17.83 -11.92
C GLY A 12 -6.51 16.67 -11.10
N LYS A 13 -5.67 15.82 -10.51
CA LYS A 13 -6.09 14.71 -9.64
C LYS A 13 -5.44 14.80 -8.26
N ILE A 14 -6.12 14.25 -7.25
CA ILE A 14 -5.59 14.14 -5.90
C ILE A 14 -4.74 12.87 -5.81
N ARG A 15 -3.53 12.99 -5.26
CA ARG A 15 -2.61 11.90 -4.98
C ARG A 15 -2.31 11.85 -3.49
N ILE A 16 -2.14 10.64 -2.96
CA ILE A 16 -1.61 10.42 -1.62
C ILE A 16 -0.28 9.67 -1.67
N THR A 17 0.61 10.03 -0.75
CA THR A 17 1.95 9.46 -0.61
C THR A 17 2.14 8.89 0.80
N PHE A 18 2.54 7.62 0.89
CA PHE A 18 2.83 6.92 2.13
C PHE A 18 3.94 5.88 1.93
N ILE A 19 4.46 5.33 3.03
CA ILE A 19 5.46 4.25 3.01
C ILE A 19 4.75 2.96 3.37
N TYR A 20 4.92 1.93 2.55
CA TYR A 20 4.47 0.58 2.85
C TYR A 20 5.63 -0.38 2.60
N ARG A 21 6.03 -1.11 3.65
CA ARG A 21 7.12 -2.10 3.61
C ARG A 21 8.42 -1.55 3.03
N GLY A 22 8.81 -0.35 3.49
CA GLY A 22 10.01 0.35 3.05
C GLY A 22 9.91 1.03 1.68
N ILE A 23 8.81 0.84 0.94
CA ILE A 23 8.63 1.39 -0.41
C ILE A 23 7.70 2.61 -0.36
N ARG A 24 8.13 3.70 -0.98
CA ARG A 24 7.29 4.89 -1.20
C ARG A 24 6.21 4.60 -2.23
N CYS A 25 4.96 4.67 -1.78
CA CYS A 25 3.76 4.46 -2.56
C CYS A 25 3.14 5.81 -2.90
N ARG A 26 2.74 5.99 -4.15
CA ARG A 26 2.17 7.22 -4.70
C ARG A 26 0.90 6.86 -5.45
N GLU A 27 -0.24 6.98 -4.78
CA GLU A 27 -1.53 6.53 -5.31
C GLU A 27 -2.43 7.69 -5.67
N VAL A 28 -3.04 7.61 -6.86
CA VAL A 28 -3.98 8.62 -7.35
C VAL A 28 -5.39 8.18 -6.96
N LEU A 29 -6.13 9.06 -6.28
CA LEU A 29 -7.52 8.80 -5.88
C LEU A 29 -8.45 8.95 -7.10
N GLN A 30 -8.74 7.84 -7.77
CA GLN A 30 -9.62 7.86 -8.95
C GLN A 30 -11.06 8.22 -8.56
N GLY A 31 -11.73 9.01 -9.40
CA GLY A 31 -13.10 9.48 -9.16
C GLY A 31 -13.23 10.65 -8.18
N TRP A 32 -12.13 11.16 -7.63
CA TRP A 32 -12.16 12.28 -6.69
C TRP A 32 -12.01 13.61 -7.42
N VAL A 33 -13.02 14.47 -7.28
CA VAL A 33 -12.96 15.86 -7.75
C VAL A 33 -12.02 16.67 -6.87
N VAL A 34 -11.21 17.52 -7.49
CA VAL A 34 -10.31 18.43 -6.78
C VAL A 34 -11.11 19.55 -6.13
N ASN A 35 -11.34 19.45 -4.82
CA ASN A 35 -11.90 20.50 -4.00
C ASN A 35 -11.37 20.42 -2.57
N SER A 36 -11.57 21.47 -1.77
CA SER A 36 -11.05 21.56 -0.39
C SER A 36 -11.54 20.44 0.53
N SER A 37 -12.80 20.03 0.38
CA SER A 37 -13.40 18.93 1.15
C SER A 37 -12.70 17.59 0.85
N ASN A 38 -12.51 17.28 -0.43
CA ASN A 38 -11.84 16.06 -0.89
C ASN A 38 -10.35 16.06 -0.55
N ILE A 39 -9.68 17.21 -0.56
CA ILE A 39 -8.30 17.35 -0.07
C ILE A 39 -8.21 16.98 1.43
N LYS A 40 -9.15 17.47 2.26
CA LYS A 40 -9.21 17.12 3.69
C LYS A 40 -9.49 15.63 3.88
N LYS A 41 -10.45 15.08 3.14
CA LYS A 41 -10.76 13.64 3.15
C LYS A 41 -9.57 12.79 2.71
N ALA A 42 -8.78 13.22 1.72
CA ALA A 42 -7.58 12.53 1.27
C ALA A 42 -6.51 12.49 2.37
N GLY A 43 -6.36 13.57 3.14
CA GLY A 43 -5.48 13.61 4.31
C GLY A 43 -5.91 12.60 5.38
N ASN A 44 -7.20 12.55 5.70
CA ASN A 44 -7.74 11.57 6.65
C ASN A 44 -7.58 10.13 6.16
N LEU A 45 -7.82 9.89 4.86
CA LEU A 45 -7.62 8.58 4.25
C LEU A 45 -6.16 8.13 4.38
N ARG A 46 -5.21 9.02 4.07
CA ARG A 46 -3.78 8.70 4.25
C ARG A 46 -3.47 8.37 5.71
N ALA A 47 -4.01 9.13 6.66
CA ALA A 47 -3.81 8.85 8.09
C ALA A 47 -4.36 7.48 8.49
N ALA A 48 -5.55 7.10 8.00
CA ALA A 48 -6.14 5.78 8.22
C ALA A 48 -5.25 4.66 7.66
N ILE A 49 -4.77 4.80 6.41
CA ILE A 49 -3.85 3.84 5.79
C ILE A 49 -2.57 3.68 6.63
N VAL A 50 -1.97 4.77 7.09
CA VAL A 50 -0.76 4.71 7.91
C VAL A 50 -1.02 3.98 9.23
N SER A 51 -2.19 4.20 9.85
CA SER A 51 -2.61 3.48 11.06
C SER A 51 -2.79 1.98 10.80
N GLU A 52 -3.47 1.61 9.71
CA GLU A 52 -3.65 0.20 9.31
C GLU A 52 -2.31 -0.49 9.05
N ILE A 53 -1.34 0.21 8.47
CA ILE A 53 0.02 -0.30 8.25
C ILE A 53 0.72 -0.55 9.58
N GLN A 54 0.64 0.39 10.53
CA GLN A 54 1.22 0.24 11.87
C GLN A 54 0.60 -0.93 12.65
N LEU A 55 -0.69 -1.16 12.47
CA LEU A 55 -1.41 -2.29 13.07
C LEU A 55 -1.18 -3.64 12.36
N GLY A 56 -0.45 -3.64 11.24
CA GLY A 56 -0.24 -4.85 10.42
C GLY A 56 -1.51 -5.36 9.74
N LYS A 57 -2.53 -4.52 9.58
CA LYS A 57 -3.83 -4.86 8.98
C LYS A 57 -3.99 -4.35 7.55
N PHE A 58 -3.08 -3.51 7.09
CA PHE A 58 -3.16 -2.93 5.75
C PHE A 58 -2.81 -3.95 4.67
N ASP A 59 -3.74 -4.16 3.74
CA ASP A 59 -3.49 -4.87 2.48
C ASP A 59 -3.51 -3.87 1.31
N TYR A 60 -2.39 -3.81 0.59
CA TYR A 60 -2.26 -2.93 -0.57
C TYR A 60 -3.17 -3.36 -1.73
N ALA A 61 -3.33 -4.68 -1.93
CA ALA A 61 -4.12 -5.23 -3.01
C ALA A 61 -5.60 -4.93 -2.84
N ASP A 62 -6.10 -5.08 -1.62
CA ASP A 62 -7.49 -4.75 -1.30
C ASP A 62 -7.76 -3.25 -1.40
N ARG A 63 -6.79 -2.42 -0.97
CA ARG A 63 -6.96 -0.96 -0.99
C ARG A 63 -6.85 -0.36 -2.38
N PHE A 64 -5.95 -0.87 -3.21
CA PHE A 64 -5.64 -0.34 -4.54
C PHE A 64 -5.57 -1.44 -5.60
N PRO A 65 -6.70 -2.11 -5.91
CA PRO A 65 -6.74 -3.27 -6.81
C PRO A 65 -6.36 -2.97 -8.26
N GLU A 66 -6.49 -1.71 -8.69
CA GLU A 66 -6.13 -1.27 -10.03
C GLU A 66 -4.74 -0.58 -10.08
N SER A 67 -3.99 -0.63 -8.98
CA SER A 67 -2.68 0.04 -8.95
C SER A 67 -1.62 -0.74 -9.71
N LYS A 68 -0.87 -0.02 -10.57
CA LYS A 68 0.35 -0.56 -11.21
C LYS A 68 1.43 -0.95 -10.19
N ALA A 69 1.37 -0.43 -8.96
CA ALA A 69 2.31 -0.74 -7.90
C ALA A 69 2.05 -2.11 -7.23
N LEU A 70 0.95 -2.80 -7.54
CA LEU A 70 0.66 -4.14 -7.01
C LEU A 70 1.79 -5.13 -7.22
N LYS A 71 2.47 -5.05 -8.37
CA LYS A 71 3.63 -5.90 -8.70
C LYS A 71 4.78 -5.79 -7.70
N LYS A 72 4.85 -4.70 -6.93
CA LYS A 72 5.87 -4.50 -5.89
C LYS A 72 5.55 -5.25 -4.59
N PHE A 73 4.29 -5.63 -4.40
CA PHE A 73 3.80 -6.25 -3.17
C PHE A 73 3.25 -7.67 -3.39
N SER A 74 3.07 -8.09 -4.65
CA SER A 74 2.52 -9.40 -5.04
C SER A 74 3.43 -10.59 -4.69
N SER A 75 4.71 -10.38 -4.39
CA SER A 75 5.65 -11.45 -4.02
C SER A 75 5.50 -11.92 -2.57
N THR A 76 4.57 -11.34 -1.82
CA THR A 76 4.47 -11.60 -0.37
C THR A 76 3.43 -12.65 -0.10
N LYS A 77 3.92 -13.87 0.15
CA LYS A 77 3.08 -14.91 0.73
C LYS A 77 2.82 -14.56 2.18
N ARG A 78 1.55 -14.34 2.51
CA ARG A 78 1.08 -14.33 3.88
C ARG A 78 1.13 -15.77 4.38
N ILE A 79 2.04 -16.05 5.30
CA ILE A 79 2.19 -17.35 5.93
C ILE A 79 1.49 -17.23 7.29
N SER A 80 0.38 -17.94 7.44
CA SER A 80 -0.49 -17.87 8.63
C SER A 80 -0.15 -18.93 9.67
N THR A 81 0.54 -19.99 9.28
CA THR A 81 0.89 -21.09 10.19
C THR A 81 2.37 -21.43 10.13
N PHE A 82 2.89 -21.96 11.25
CA PHE A 82 4.25 -22.49 11.30
C PHE A 82 4.46 -23.61 10.27
N LYS A 83 3.42 -24.41 9.99
CA LYS A 83 3.45 -25.45 8.96
C LYS A 83 3.66 -24.87 7.57
N GLU A 84 2.91 -23.83 7.19
CA GLU A 84 3.08 -23.14 5.91
C GLU A 84 4.48 -22.51 5.78
N LEU A 85 5.05 -21.99 6.88
CA LEU A 85 6.42 -21.47 6.92
C LEU A 85 7.44 -22.57 6.66
N SER A 86 7.30 -23.70 7.37
CA SER A 86 8.17 -24.86 7.26
C SER A 86 8.14 -25.47 5.86
N ASP A 87 6.93 -25.63 5.29
CA ASP A 87 6.73 -26.16 3.94
C ASP A 87 7.36 -25.23 2.89
N PHE A 88 7.26 -23.90 3.06
CA PHE A 88 7.89 -22.92 2.17
C PHE A 88 9.42 -22.98 2.22
N PHE A 89 9.99 -23.00 3.43
CA PHE A 89 11.44 -23.02 3.62
C PHE A 89 12.07 -24.34 3.14
N THR A 90 11.42 -25.46 3.43
CA THR A 90 11.88 -26.79 3.01
C THR A 90 11.84 -26.93 1.50
N ARG A 91 10.79 -26.42 0.83
CA ARG A 91 10.69 -26.43 -0.63
C ARG A 91 11.79 -25.58 -1.29
N TYR A 92 12.18 -24.46 -0.67
CA TYR A 92 13.30 -23.63 -1.16
C TYR A 92 14.66 -24.31 -1.04
N LYS A 93 14.88 -25.16 -0.01
CA LYS A 93 16.14 -25.92 0.13
C LYS A 93 16.27 -27.08 -0.86
N VAL A 94 15.18 -27.55 -1.46
CA VAL A 94 15.18 -28.72 -2.36
C VAL A 94 15.36 -28.31 -3.83
N THR A 95 15.04 -27.06 -4.21
CA THR A 95 15.11 -26.58 -5.61
C THR A 95 16.30 -25.67 -5.94
N GLY A 96 17.25 -25.47 -5.02
CA GLY A 96 18.49 -24.76 -5.31
C GLY A 96 19.60 -25.06 -4.31
N GLY A 97 20.55 -25.93 -4.70
CA GLY A 97 21.93 -25.86 -4.20
C GLY A 97 22.56 -24.53 -4.65
N ILE A 98 23.51 -23.93 -3.95
CA ILE A 98 24.60 -24.42 -3.10
C ILE A 98 24.65 -23.56 -1.83
#